data_AF-K8EKS1-F1
#
_entry.id   AF-K8EKS1-F1
#
_cell.length_a   1.000
_cell.length_b   1.000
_cell.length_c   1.000
_cell.angle_alpha   90.00
_cell.angle_beta   90.00
_cell.angle_gamma   90.00
#
_symmetry.space_group_name_H-M   'P 1'
#
loop_
_entity.id
_entity.type
_entity.pdbx_description
1 polymer ?
#
loop_
_entity_poly.entity_id
_entity_poly.type
_entity_poly.pdbx_seq_one_letter_code
_entity_poly.pdbx_strand_id
1 'polypeptide(L)'
;MESLFFNLSRLLSALQEKLADMLQATEKHNQALRHNDMEALRLALQELHAITAQTRQLDRQREAVQAALEAQLNLPAGATLSETLQHAPAGLAREMHKTAGSLRQLTEAINSMAALNKILTQNAMQFNQILLAGCQPAQTTYKPGGQATVAAEPLSLLNKTV
;
A
#
# COMPACT_ATOMS: atom_id res chain seq x y z
N MET A 1 25.33 11.64 23.06
CA MET A 1 24.36 10.58 23.34
C MET A 1 22.93 11.09 23.42
N GLU A 2 22.58 12.03 24.31
CA GLU A 2 21.19 12.53 24.43
C GLU A 2 20.62 13.13 23.14
N SER A 3 21.44 13.87 22.38
CA SER A 3 21.04 14.44 21.09
C SER A 3 20.68 13.38 20.04
N LEU A 4 21.34 12.21 20.03
CA LEU A 4 21.04 11.14 19.06
C LEU A 4 19.73 10.44 19.40
N PHE A 5 19.47 10.16 20.69
CA PHE A 5 18.20 9.62 21.13
C PHE A 5 17.04 10.58 20.86
N PHE A 6 17.23 11.88 21.10
CA PHE A 6 16.25 12.90 20.76
C PHE A 6 15.96 12.95 19.25
N ASN A 7 17.00 12.90 18.41
CA ASN A 7 16.85 12.85 16.96
C ASN A 7 16.08 11.59 16.52
N LEU A 8 16.37 10.43 17.11
CA LEU A 8 15.65 9.19 16.82
C LEU A 8 14.18 9.29 17.23
N SER A 9 13.87 9.84 18.41
CA SER A 9 12.48 10.07 18.85
C SER A 9 11.71 10.99 17.89
N ARG A 10 12.36 12.08 17.44
CA ARG A 10 11.77 12.99 16.44
C ARG A 10 11.53 12.31 15.10
N LEU A 11 12.45 11.48 14.63
CA LEU A 11 12.30 10.71 13.39
C LEU A 11 11.16 9.68 13.50
N LEU A 12 11.06 8.96 14.62
CA LEU A 12 9.97 8.02 14.86
C LEU A 12 8.60 8.72 14.90
N SER A 13 8.54 9.92 15.49
CA SER A 13 7.32 10.73 15.52
C SER A 13 6.92 11.21 14.11
N ALA A 14 7.88 11.67 13.32
CA ALA A 14 7.64 12.06 11.93
C ALA A 14 7.22 10.87 11.05
N LEU A 15 7.81 9.68 11.26
CA LEU A 15 7.37 8.44 10.60
C LEU A 15 5.94 8.08 10.98
N GLN A 16 5.56 8.27 12.25
CA GLN A 16 4.21 7.98 12.71
C GLN A 16 3.19 8.89 12.03
N GLU A 17 3.48 10.18 11.94
CA GLU A 17 2.65 11.14 11.19
C GLU A 17 2.50 10.73 9.73
N LYS A 18 3.61 10.34 9.06
CA LYS A 18 3.55 9.88 7.67
C LYS A 18 2.82 8.56 7.45
N LEU A 19 2.85 7.64 8.41
CA LEU A 19 2.01 6.44 8.34
C LEU A 19 0.53 6.77 8.58
N ALA A 20 0.21 7.74 9.44
CA ALA A 20 -1.17 8.21 9.59
C ALA A 20 -1.69 8.86 8.30
N ASP A 21 -0.89 9.73 7.66
CA ASP A 21 -1.19 10.30 6.34
C ASP A 21 -1.42 9.19 5.30
N MET A 22 -0.56 8.16 5.30
CA MET A 22 -0.67 7.01 4.39
C MET A 22 -1.96 6.22 4.60
N LEU A 23 -2.35 5.99 5.85
CA LEU A 23 -3.60 5.32 6.18
C LEU A 23 -4.80 6.10 5.64
N GLN A 24 -4.84 7.41 5.88
CA GLN A 24 -5.90 8.28 5.39
C GLN A 24 -5.98 8.28 3.85
N ALA A 25 -4.84 8.36 3.16
CA ALA A 25 -4.81 8.27 1.70
C ALA A 25 -5.27 6.88 1.18
N THR A 26 -4.97 5.81 1.92
CA THR A 26 -5.43 4.46 1.60
C THR A 26 -6.95 4.29 1.79
N GLU A 27 -7.51 4.95 2.81
CA GLU A 27 -8.96 5.03 3.03
C GLU A 27 -9.66 5.81 1.92
N LYS A 28 -9.12 6.97 1.51
CA LYS A 28 -9.61 7.72 0.35
C LYS A 28 -9.61 6.85 -0.92
N HIS A 29 -8.52 6.10 -1.15
CA HIS A 29 -8.43 5.17 -2.27
C HIS A 29 -9.50 4.07 -2.19
N ASN A 30 -9.75 3.50 -1.01
CA ASN A 30 -10.83 2.51 -0.81
C ASN A 30 -12.22 3.11 -1.11
N GLN A 31 -12.47 4.33 -0.63
CA GLN A 31 -13.73 5.02 -0.87
C GLN A 31 -13.92 5.31 -2.36
N ALA A 32 -12.88 5.76 -3.05
CA ALA A 32 -12.92 6.01 -4.48
C ALA A 32 -13.18 4.72 -5.28
N LEU A 33 -12.59 3.58 -4.89
CA LEU A 33 -12.88 2.26 -5.48
C LEU A 33 -14.37 1.89 -5.32
N ARG A 34 -14.95 2.12 -4.14
CA ARG A 34 -16.36 1.78 -3.87
C ARG A 34 -17.34 2.61 -4.71
N HIS A 35 -16.99 3.86 -5.02
CA HIS A 35 -17.84 4.75 -5.81
C HIS A 35 -17.48 4.76 -7.31
N ASN A 36 -16.48 3.99 -7.73
CA ASN A 36 -15.92 4.00 -9.09
C ASN A 36 -15.51 5.41 -9.55
N ASP A 37 -15.01 6.24 -8.64
CA ASP A 37 -14.55 7.60 -8.95
C ASP A 37 -13.09 7.56 -9.44
N MET A 38 -12.93 7.61 -10.76
CA MET A 38 -11.63 7.49 -11.43
C MET A 38 -10.70 8.68 -11.15
N GLU A 39 -11.24 9.90 -11.00
CA GLU A 39 -10.41 11.07 -10.67
C GLU A 39 -9.93 10.99 -9.22
N ALA A 40 -10.81 10.64 -8.28
CA ALA A 40 -10.44 10.45 -6.88
C ALA A 40 -9.42 9.30 -6.70
N LEU A 41 -9.54 8.21 -7.47
CA LEU A 41 -8.55 7.12 -7.48
C LEU A 41 -7.17 7.63 -7.92
N ARG A 42 -7.12 8.40 -9.01
CA ARG A 42 -5.86 8.95 -9.54
C ARG A 42 -5.20 9.88 -8.52
N LEU A 43 -5.97 10.77 -7.90
CA LEU A 43 -5.47 11.70 -6.88
C LEU A 43 -4.96 10.96 -5.64
N ALA A 44 -5.70 9.96 -5.15
CA ALA A 44 -5.28 9.17 -3.99
C ALA A 44 -3.98 8.38 -4.27
N LEU A 45 -3.80 7.86 -5.48
CA LEU A 45 -2.55 7.20 -5.89
C LEU A 45 -1.36 8.16 -5.95
N GLN A 46 -1.56 9.39 -6.45
CA GLN A 46 -0.51 10.42 -6.46
C GLN A 46 -0.10 10.80 -5.03
N GLU A 47 -1.08 10.98 -4.13
CA GLU A 47 -0.86 11.26 -2.71
C GLU A 47 -0.06 10.11 -2.04
N LEU A 48 -0.46 8.86 -2.28
CA LEU A 48 0.26 7.67 -1.77
C LEU A 48 1.70 7.58 -2.29
N HIS A 49 1.94 7.90 -3.56
CA HIS A 49 3.30 7.92 -4.11
C HIS A 49 4.18 8.97 -3.43
N ALA A 50 3.67 10.18 -3.22
CA ALA A 50 4.39 11.25 -2.54
C ALA A 50 4.72 10.86 -1.09
N ILE A 51 3.73 10.34 -0.35
CA ILE A 51 3.91 9.91 1.04
C ILE A 51 4.94 8.77 1.11
N THR A 52 4.85 7.77 0.23
CA THR A 52 5.79 6.63 0.20
C THR A 52 7.24 7.08 0.00
N ALA A 53 7.47 8.06 -0.88
CA ALA A 53 8.80 8.62 -1.11
C ALA A 53 9.35 9.31 0.16
N GLN A 54 8.52 10.09 0.84
CA GLN A 54 8.89 10.76 2.10
C GLN A 54 9.15 9.75 3.23
N THR A 55 8.31 8.73 3.38
CA THR A 55 8.48 7.68 4.38
C THR A 55 9.80 6.93 4.18
N ARG A 56 10.18 6.60 2.94
CA ARG A 56 11.47 5.96 2.63
C ARG A 56 12.66 6.84 2.99
N GLN A 57 12.56 8.15 2.79
CA GLN A 57 13.62 9.09 3.17
C GLN A 57 13.78 9.14 4.70
N LEU A 58 12.67 9.24 5.43
CA LEU A 58 12.69 9.23 6.89
C LEU A 58 13.23 7.91 7.45
N ASP A 59 12.90 6.78 6.82
CA ASP A 59 13.37 5.47 7.26
C ASP A 59 14.89 5.32 7.10
N ARG A 60 15.45 5.79 5.97
CA ARG A 60 16.91 5.87 5.79
C ARG A 60 17.60 6.75 6.83
N GLN A 61 16.96 7.87 7.19
CA GLN A 61 17.48 8.75 8.25
C GLN A 61 17.43 8.07 9.62
N ARG A 62 16.34 7.36 9.92
CA ARG A 62 16.22 6.54 11.14
C ARG A 62 17.34 5.51 11.21
N GLU A 63 17.58 4.75 10.13
CA GLU A 63 18.65 3.75 10.08
C GLU A 63 20.04 4.35 10.30
N ALA A 64 20.33 5.50 9.69
CA ALA A 64 21.60 6.19 9.90
C ALA A 64 21.81 6.64 11.35
N VAL A 65 20.76 7.17 12.00
CA VAL A 65 20.82 7.56 13.42
C VAL A 65 20.94 6.34 14.33
N GLN A 66 20.24 5.25 14.01
CA GLN A 66 20.31 4.00 14.76
C GLN A 66 21.71 3.36 14.66
N ALA A 67 22.31 3.33 13.48
CA ALA A 67 23.69 2.86 13.30
C ALA A 67 24.71 3.73 14.07
N ALA A 68 24.50 5.05 14.11
CA ALA A 68 25.34 5.94 14.91
C ALA A 68 25.20 5.70 16.42
N LEU A 69 23.99 5.35 16.89
CA LEU A 69 23.74 4.95 18.27
C LEU A 69 24.38 3.59 18.59
N GLU A 70 24.25 2.61 17.70
CA GLU A 70 24.88 1.29 17.85
C GLU A 70 26.40 1.41 18.04
N ALA A 71 27.05 2.24 17.19
CA ALA A 71 28.48 2.50 17.29
C ALA A 71 28.87 3.20 18.61
N GLN A 72 28.05 4.13 19.11
CA GLN A 72 28.33 4.81 20.39
C GLN A 72 28.11 3.91 21.60
N LEU A 73 27.17 2.97 21.52
CA LEU A 73 26.78 2.08 22.61
C LEU A 73 27.54 0.74 22.58
N ASN A 74 28.45 0.54 21.63
CA ASN A 74 29.14 -0.73 21.36
C ASN A 74 28.16 -1.91 21.20
N LEU A 75 27.01 -1.66 20.58
CA LEU A 75 26.02 -2.68 20.26
C LEU A 75 26.37 -3.37 18.93
N PRO A 76 25.95 -4.63 18.74
CA PRO A 76 26.10 -5.30 17.45
C PRO A 76 25.33 -4.54 16.36
N ALA A 77 25.86 -4.56 15.13
CA ALA A 77 25.21 -3.94 13.99
C ALA A 77 23.83 -4.57 13.76
N GLY A 78 22.79 -3.74 13.65
CA GLY A 78 21.40 -4.19 13.54
C GLY A 78 20.74 -4.54 14.87
N ALA A 79 21.26 -4.03 15.99
CA ALA A 79 20.60 -4.13 17.28
C ALA A 79 19.17 -3.58 17.19
N THR A 80 18.25 -4.26 17.86
CA THR A 80 16.84 -3.90 17.83
C THR A 80 16.59 -2.56 18.52
N LEU A 81 15.48 -1.89 18.16
CA LEU A 81 15.07 -0.67 18.86
C LEU A 81 14.93 -0.93 20.37
N SER A 82 14.42 -2.09 20.78
CA SER A 82 14.31 -2.45 22.20
C SER A 82 15.65 -2.53 22.92
N GLU A 83 16.70 -3.04 22.27
CA GLU A 83 18.06 -3.12 22.86
C GLU A 83 18.70 -1.74 22.96
N THR A 84 18.57 -0.91 21.92
CA THR A 84 19.07 0.48 21.96
C THR A 84 18.36 1.34 23.00
N LEU A 85 17.07 1.10 23.26
CA LEU A 85 16.28 1.84 24.25
C LEU A 85 16.63 1.53 25.70
N GLN A 86 17.30 0.43 26.00
CA GLN A 86 17.77 0.12 27.36
C GLN A 86 18.81 1.14 27.87
N HIS A 87 19.48 1.82 26.94
CA HIS A 87 20.48 2.84 27.23
C HIS A 87 19.93 4.28 27.12
N ALA A 88 18.65 4.43 26.78
CA ALA A 88 18.01 5.73 26.65
C ALA A 88 17.55 6.28 28.02
N PRO A 89 17.49 7.62 28.19
CA PRO A 89 16.87 8.23 29.37
C PRO A 89 15.43 7.73 29.56
N ALA A 90 15.05 7.40 30.80
CA ALA A 90 13.79 6.70 31.10
C ALA A 90 12.52 7.37 30.52
N GLY A 91 12.48 8.72 30.51
CA GLY A 91 11.38 9.47 29.89
C GLY A 91 11.29 9.25 28.39
N LEU A 92 12.43 9.34 27.70
CA LEU A 92 12.51 9.17 26.25
C LEU A 92 12.27 7.73 25.82
N ALA A 93 12.76 6.76 26.62
CA ALA A 93 12.56 5.34 26.37
C ALA A 93 11.07 4.98 26.35
N ARG A 94 10.29 5.51 27.30
CA ARG A 94 8.85 5.30 27.38
C ARG A 94 8.12 5.89 26.17
N GLU A 95 8.47 7.10 25.77
CA GLU A 95 7.88 7.75 24.59
C GLU A 95 8.16 6.96 23.32
N MET A 96 9.42 6.56 23.11
CA MET A 96 9.81 5.80 21.92
C MET A 96 9.16 4.42 21.85
N HIS A 97 8.99 3.73 22.99
CA HIS A 97 8.21 2.49 23.04
C HIS A 97 6.74 2.69 22.65
N LYS A 98 6.11 3.77 23.13
CA LYS A 98 4.73 4.12 22.76
C LYS A 98 4.63 4.39 21.26
N THR A 99 5.54 5.19 20.71
CA THR A 99 5.59 5.51 19.28
C THR A 99 5.80 4.25 18.43
N ALA A 100 6.72 3.37 18.84
CA ALA A 100 6.94 2.09 18.15
C ALA A 100 5.69 1.19 18.14
N GLY A 101 4.94 1.15 19.25
CA GLY A 101 3.66 0.47 19.32
C GLY A 101 2.64 1.04 18.34
N SER A 102 2.52 2.38 18.28
CA SER A 102 1.61 3.05 17.35
C SER A 102 2.00 2.83 15.88
N LEU A 103 3.29 2.87 15.56
CA LEU A 103 3.80 2.56 14.21
C LEU A 103 3.41 1.16 13.76
N ARG A 104 3.52 0.16 14.65
CA ARG A 104 3.10 -1.21 14.35
C ARG A 104 1.60 -1.30 14.05
N GLN A 105 0.76 -0.66 14.89
CA GLN A 105 -0.69 -0.63 14.69
C GLN A 105 -1.08 0.05 13.37
N LEU A 106 -0.46 1.18 13.03
CA LEU A 106 -0.70 1.88 11.77
C LEU A 106 -0.30 1.03 10.57
N THR A 107 0.86 0.36 10.64
CA THR A 107 1.33 -0.52 9.57
C THR A 107 0.38 -1.70 9.35
N GLU A 108 -0.12 -2.29 10.43
CA GLU A 108 -1.12 -3.36 10.36
C GLU A 108 -2.42 -2.88 9.71
N ALA A 109 -2.93 -1.71 10.12
CA ALA A 109 -4.13 -1.11 9.53
C ALA A 109 -3.96 -0.83 8.02
N ILE A 110 -2.82 -0.28 7.61
CA ILE A 110 -2.50 -0.04 6.20
C ILE A 110 -2.48 -1.36 5.42
N ASN A 111 -1.84 -2.40 5.96
CA ASN A 111 -1.76 -3.72 5.31
C ASN A 111 -3.14 -4.35 5.15
N SER A 112 -3.99 -4.27 6.18
CA SER A 112 -5.38 -4.75 6.09
C SER A 112 -6.17 -3.99 5.03
N MET A 113 -6.04 -2.66 4.96
CA MET A 113 -6.74 -1.86 3.97
C MET A 113 -6.22 -2.10 2.54
N ALA A 114 -4.91 -2.28 2.37
CA ALA A 114 -4.30 -2.63 1.10
C ALA A 114 -4.79 -4.00 0.60
N ALA A 115 -4.93 -4.99 1.50
CA ALA A 115 -5.50 -6.30 1.16
C ALA A 115 -6.96 -6.19 0.70
N LEU A 116 -7.78 -5.38 1.37
CA LEU A 116 -9.15 -5.11 0.94
C LEU A 116 -9.21 -4.44 -0.43
N ASN A 117 -8.39 -3.41 -0.66
CA ASN A 117 -8.30 -2.73 -1.94
C ASN A 117 -7.91 -3.70 -3.07
N LYS A 118 -6.96 -4.60 -2.81
CA LYS A 118 -6.55 -5.63 -3.77
C LYS A 118 -7.71 -6.54 -4.16
N ILE A 119 -8.50 -7.01 -3.20
CA ILE A 119 -9.66 -7.87 -3.45
C ILE A 119 -10.71 -7.13 -4.27
N LEU A 120 -11.02 -5.89 -3.91
CA LEU A 120 -11.99 -5.07 -4.65
C LEU A 120 -11.57 -4.87 -6.11
N THR A 121 -10.31 -4.53 -6.36
CA THR A 121 -9.78 -4.36 -7.71
C THR A 121 -9.80 -5.66 -8.51
N GLN A 122 -9.48 -6.80 -7.88
CA GLN A 122 -9.56 -8.12 -8.54
C GLN A 122 -10.99 -8.47 -8.94
N ASN A 123 -11.95 -8.27 -8.03
CA ASN A 123 -13.37 -8.54 -8.29
C ASN A 123 -13.91 -7.63 -9.40
N ALA A 124 -13.58 -6.33 -9.38
CA ALA A 124 -13.97 -5.39 -10.43
C ALA A 124 -13.41 -5.81 -11.80
N MET A 125 -12.15 -6.24 -11.85
CA MET A 125 -11.52 -6.73 -13.07
C MET A 125 -12.19 -8.01 -13.59
N GLN A 126 -12.49 -8.96 -12.71
CA GLN A 126 -13.17 -10.21 -13.07
C GLN A 126 -14.57 -9.92 -13.63
N PHE A 127 -15.32 -9.03 -12.99
CA PHE A 127 -16.62 -8.59 -13.49
C PHE A 127 -16.52 -7.96 -14.89
N ASN A 128 -15.56 -7.05 -15.10
CA ASN A 128 -15.32 -6.43 -16.40
C ASN A 128 -14.93 -7.46 -17.47
N GLN A 129 -14.13 -8.47 -17.13
CA GLN A 129 -13.79 -9.56 -18.06
C GLN A 129 -15.00 -10.38 -18.47
N ILE A 130 -15.89 -10.71 -17.52
CA ILE A 130 -17.15 -11.43 -17.82
C ILE A 130 -18.04 -10.61 -18.75
N LEU A 131 -18.21 -9.31 -18.48
CA LEU A 131 -18.98 -8.42 -19.34
C LEU A 131 -18.39 -8.34 -20.75
N LEU A 132 -17.08 -8.12 -20.86
CA LEU A 132 -16.41 -8.05 -22.15
C LEU A 132 -16.52 -9.36 -22.91
N ALA A 133 -16.40 -10.52 -22.25
CA ALA A 133 -16.57 -11.83 -22.87
C ALA A 133 -18.01 -12.04 -23.40
N GLY A 134 -19.03 -11.59 -22.66
CA GLY A 134 -20.43 -11.67 -23.10
C GLY A 134 -20.79 -10.68 -24.22
N CYS A 135 -20.14 -9.51 -24.24
CA CYS A 135 -20.31 -8.48 -25.26
C CYS A 135 -19.45 -8.70 -26.52
N GLN A 136 -18.47 -9.60 -26.48
CA GLN A 136 -17.65 -9.89 -27.67
C GLN A 136 -18.54 -10.55 -28.74
N PRO A 137 -18.63 -9.94 -29.94
CA PRO A 137 -19.35 -10.57 -31.03
C PRO A 137 -18.65 -11.88 -31.38
N ALA A 138 -19.43 -12.96 -31.48
CA ALA A 138 -18.94 -14.20 -32.04
C ALA A 138 -18.35 -13.91 -33.42
N GLN A 139 -17.02 -13.95 -33.54
CA GLN A 139 -16.33 -13.78 -34.82
C GLN A 139 -16.63 -14.99 -35.70
N THR A 140 -17.74 -14.94 -36.43
CA THR A 140 -17.96 -15.82 -37.57
C THR A 140 -17.14 -15.30 -38.74
N THR A 141 -15.81 -15.45 -38.66
CA THR A 141 -14.94 -15.15 -39.79
C THR A 141 -15.06 -16.30 -40.78
N TYR A 142 -15.68 -16.04 -41.94
CA TYR A 142 -15.66 -16.96 -43.07
C TYR A 142 -14.19 -17.31 -43.40
N LYS A 143 -13.82 -18.60 -43.32
CA LYS A 143 -12.57 -19.08 -43.91
C LYS A 143 -12.67 -18.96 -45.44
N PRO A 144 -11.54 -18.75 -46.16
CA PRO A 144 -11.49 -18.61 -47.63
C PRO A 144 -11.77 -19.92 -48.40
N GLY A 145 -12.77 -20.69 -47.96
CA GLY A 145 -13.18 -21.97 -48.53
C GLY A 145 -14.68 -22.28 -48.35
N GLY A 146 -15.50 -21.32 -47.90
CA GLY A 146 -16.97 -21.45 -47.92
C GLY A 146 -17.59 -22.45 -46.95
N GLN A 147 -16.83 -23.04 -46.02
CA GLN A 147 -17.38 -23.94 -45.00
C GLN A 147 -17.53 -23.22 -43.66
N ALA A 148 -18.78 -23.11 -43.19
CA ALA A 148 -19.09 -22.64 -41.85
C ALA A 148 -18.84 -23.78 -40.86
N THR A 149 -17.79 -23.67 -40.05
CA THR A 149 -17.70 -24.46 -38.81
C THR A 149 -18.71 -23.89 -37.82
N VAL A 150 -19.64 -24.73 -37.38
CA VAL A 150 -20.47 -24.45 -36.19
C VAL A 150 -19.51 -24.33 -35.02
N ALA A 151 -19.12 -23.10 -34.71
CA ALA A 151 -18.38 -22.81 -33.50
C ALA A 151 -19.30 -23.11 -32.31
N ALA A 152 -18.74 -23.77 -31.30
CA ALA A 152 -19.37 -24.01 -30.02
C ALA A 152 -20.11 -22.74 -29.54
N GLU A 153 -21.34 -22.92 -29.05
CA GLU A 153 -22.24 -21.84 -28.67
C GLU A 153 -21.51 -20.70 -27.95
N PRO A 154 -21.37 -19.53 -28.58
CA PRO A 154 -20.93 -18.36 -27.85
C PRO A 154 -22.09 -17.93 -26.95
N LEU A 155 -21.83 -17.83 -25.65
CA LEU A 155 -22.67 -17.14 -24.64
C LEU A 155 -22.72 -15.62 -24.93
N SER A 156 -23.04 -15.24 -26.16
CA SER A 156 -23.26 -13.86 -26.54
C SER A 156 -24.70 -13.51 -26.18
N LEU A 157 -24.87 -12.67 -25.16
CA LEU A 157 -26.18 -12.21 -24.67
C LEU A 157 -26.83 -11.18 -25.61
N LEU A 158 -26.14 -10.75 -26.67
CA LEU A 158 -26.62 -9.76 -27.63
C LEU A 158 -27.30 -10.46 -28.81
N ASN A 159 -28.62 -10.33 -28.86
CA ASN A 159 -29.43 -10.76 -30.00
C ASN A 159 -29.03 -9.95 -31.24
N LYS A 160 -28.58 -10.62 -32.30
CA LYS A 160 -27.99 -10.02 -33.52
C LYS A 160 -29.03 -9.36 -34.47
N THR A 161 -30.18 -8.92 -33.97
CA THR A 161 -31.35 -8.52 -34.79
C THR A 161 -31.81 -7.07 -34.60
N VAL A 162 -30.93 -6.17 -34.17
CA VAL A 162 -31.17 -4.71 -34.23
C VAL A 162 -30.20 -4.07 -35.22
#